data_AF-A0A840HGX1-F1
#
_entry.id   AF-A0A840HGX1-F1
#
_cell.length_a   1.000
_cell.length_b   1.000
_cell.length_c   1.000
_cell.angle_alpha   90.00
_cell.angle_beta   90.00
_cell.angle_gamma   90.00
#
_symmetry.space_group_name_H-M   'P 1'
#
loop_
_entity.id
_entity.type
_entity.pdbx_description
1 polymer ?
#
loop_
_entity_poly.entity_id
_entity_poly.type
_entity_poly.pdbx_seq_one_letter_code
_entity_poly.pdbx_strand_id
1 'polypeptide(L)'
;MSIREFDRDAKTFVAEGFYLPEGKQDVGWVDGDTLLVARDWGEGTLTQAGSPFVVKELKRAQPLSEAREIFRGEPTGAQTLSFVLRDSEGHVPAIGAARMISSLESEYVVFRPDRPVKLNLPKKAEIATLACGRLLVKLEEDWTPSEDIRFRPAR
;
A
#
# COMPACT_ATOMS: atom_id res chain seq x y z
N MET A 1 -1.88 10.05 14.75
CA MET A 1 -0.45 9.81 15.06
C MET A 1 0.41 10.57 14.06
N SER A 2 1.62 10.99 14.44
CA SER A 2 2.63 11.51 13.50
C SER A 2 3.67 10.43 13.16
N ILE A 3 4.38 10.60 12.04
CA ILE A 3 5.46 9.71 11.60
C ILE A 3 6.75 10.50 11.49
N ARG A 4 7.85 9.93 12.00
CA ARG A 4 9.19 10.51 11.96
C ARG A 4 10.19 9.43 11.59
N GLU A 5 11.13 9.76 10.70
CA GLU A 5 12.26 8.89 10.38
C GLU A 5 13.21 8.78 11.56
N PHE A 6 13.58 7.53 11.89
CA PHE A 6 14.47 7.20 13.00
C PHE A 6 15.65 6.38 12.48
N ASP A 7 16.86 6.84 12.78
CA ASP A 7 18.09 6.09 12.55
C ASP A 7 18.28 5.11 13.70
N ARG A 8 18.21 3.82 13.39
CA ARG A 8 18.34 2.74 14.38
C ARG A 8 19.77 2.63 14.94
N ASP A 9 20.78 2.94 14.14
CA ASP A 9 22.19 2.77 14.51
C ASP A 9 22.66 3.97 15.35
N ALA A 10 22.32 5.19 14.92
CA ALA A 10 22.56 6.41 15.70
C ALA A 10 21.60 6.56 16.90
N LYS A 11 20.47 5.85 16.87
CA LYS A 11 19.39 5.90 17.88
C LYS A 11 18.78 7.29 18.04
N THR A 12 18.66 8.03 16.94
CA THR A 12 18.14 9.39 16.92
C THR A 12 17.14 9.57 15.79
N PHE A 13 16.27 10.58 15.92
CA PHE A 13 15.49 11.03 14.76
C PHE A 13 16.40 11.74 13.77
N VAL A 14 16.20 11.45 12.48
CA VAL A 14 16.93 12.11 11.40
C VAL A 14 16.43 13.54 11.29
N ALA A 15 17.31 14.54 11.45
CA ALA A 15 16.92 15.95 11.53
C ALA A 15 16.16 16.42 10.27
N GLU A 16 16.68 16.08 9.10
CA GLU A 16 16.09 16.37 7.78
C GLU A 16 15.48 15.10 7.16
N GLY A 17 14.98 14.21 8.03
CA GLY A 17 14.34 12.96 7.62
C GLY A 17 12.89 13.16 7.20
N PHE A 18 12.24 12.06 6.82
CA PHE A 18 10.80 12.09 6.60
C PHE A 18 10.06 12.47 7.88
N TYR A 19 9.22 13.51 7.78
CA TYR A 19 8.32 13.96 8.82
C TYR A 19 6.91 14.12 8.25
N LEU A 20 5.95 13.38 8.81
CA LEU A 20 4.55 13.55 8.50
C LEU A 20 3.84 14.06 9.78
N PRO A 21 3.18 15.23 9.73
CA PRO A 21 2.44 15.76 10.87
C PRO A 21 1.26 14.85 11.20
N GLU A 22 0.64 15.04 12.37
CA GLU A 22 -0.41 14.15 12.87
C GLU A 22 -1.57 13.89 11.88
N GLY A 23 -2.02 12.64 11.79
CA GLY A 23 -3.26 12.26 11.12
C GLY A 23 -3.54 10.76 11.15
N LYS A 24 -4.54 10.32 10.37
CA LYS A 24 -4.75 8.92 9.98
C LYS A 24 -3.93 8.65 8.71
N GLN A 25 -2.92 7.79 8.82
CA GLN A 25 -1.88 7.66 7.80
C GLN A 25 -1.40 6.22 7.69
N ASP A 26 -0.92 5.88 6.50
CA ASP A 26 -0.20 4.66 6.20
C ASP A 26 1.02 5.01 5.34
N VAL A 27 2.14 4.34 5.59
CA VAL A 27 3.41 4.56 4.87
C VAL A 27 4.10 3.26 4.51
N GLY A 28 4.55 3.17 3.27
CA GLY A 28 5.39 2.08 2.76
C GLY A 28 6.75 2.60 2.29
N TRP A 29 7.83 2.05 2.83
CA TRP A 29 9.20 2.38 2.40
C TRP A 29 9.57 1.63 1.13
N VAL A 30 9.66 2.34 0.00
CA VAL A 30 10.14 1.76 -1.26
C VAL A 30 11.65 1.59 -1.20
N ASP A 31 12.35 2.65 -0.87
CA ASP A 31 13.81 2.69 -0.73
C ASP A 31 14.20 3.76 0.31
N GLY A 32 15.50 4.03 0.44
CA GLY A 32 16.01 5.02 1.39
C GLY A 32 15.51 6.45 1.13
N ASP A 33 15.00 6.76 -0.06
CA ASP A 33 14.63 8.13 -0.46
C ASP A 33 13.18 8.26 -0.93
N THR A 34 12.38 7.21 -0.79
CA THR A 34 11.03 7.15 -1.36
C THR A 34 10.03 6.47 -0.41
N LEU A 35 8.96 7.19 -0.09
CA LEU A 35 7.78 6.68 0.60
C LEU A 35 6.58 6.60 -0.34
N LEU A 36 5.76 5.56 -0.14
CA LEU A 36 4.35 5.61 -0.47
C LEU A 36 3.58 6.08 0.76
N VAL A 37 2.64 6.99 0.56
CA VAL A 37 1.92 7.64 1.67
C VAL A 37 0.42 7.68 1.35
N ALA A 38 -0.40 7.10 2.22
CA ALA A 38 -1.85 7.28 2.21
C ALA A 38 -2.25 8.12 3.43
N ARG A 39 -2.86 9.29 3.21
CA ARG A 39 -3.27 10.23 4.27
C ARG A 39 -4.32 11.20 3.75
N ASP A 40 -4.81 12.06 4.62
CA ASP A 40 -5.50 13.28 4.21
C ASP A 40 -4.53 14.22 3.47
N TRP A 41 -4.87 14.55 2.23
CA TRP A 41 -4.16 15.49 1.35
C TRP A 41 -4.99 16.76 1.08
N GLY A 42 -6.11 16.94 1.77
CA GLY A 42 -7.07 18.02 1.56
C GLY A 42 -8.39 17.54 0.96
N GLU A 43 -9.15 18.48 0.43
CA GLU A 43 -10.50 18.25 -0.08
C GLU A 43 -10.56 17.11 -1.10
N GLY A 44 -11.54 16.21 -0.94
CA GLY A 44 -11.75 15.08 -1.87
C GLY A 44 -10.71 13.96 -1.80
N THR A 45 -9.96 13.86 -0.69
CA THR A 45 -8.93 12.80 -0.52
C THR A 45 -9.24 11.81 0.60
N LEU A 46 -10.34 12.05 1.33
CA LEU A 46 -10.90 11.17 2.34
C LEU A 46 -12.19 10.52 1.87
N THR A 47 -12.38 9.26 2.28
CA THR A 47 -13.65 8.56 2.11
C THR A 47 -14.75 9.29 2.88
N GLN A 48 -16.00 8.93 2.63
CA GLN A 48 -17.14 9.48 3.38
C GLN A 48 -17.00 9.26 4.91
N ALA A 49 -16.26 8.23 5.32
CA ALA A 49 -15.95 7.92 6.71
C ALA A 49 -14.63 8.56 7.23
N GLY A 50 -14.04 9.48 6.48
CA GLY A 50 -12.84 10.23 6.90
C GLY A 50 -11.53 9.46 6.83
N SER A 51 -11.44 8.42 5.99
CA SER A 51 -10.22 7.61 5.85
C SER A 51 -9.50 7.90 4.53
N PRO A 52 -8.16 7.81 4.49
CA PRO A 52 -7.44 8.08 3.26
C PRO A 52 -7.80 7.06 2.17
N PHE A 53 -8.01 7.53 0.95
CA PHE A 53 -8.13 6.66 -0.23
C PHE A 53 -7.19 7.02 -1.39
N VAL A 54 -6.36 8.06 -1.19
CA VAL A 54 -5.36 8.54 -2.17
C VAL A 54 -3.96 8.17 -1.68
N VAL A 55 -3.19 7.50 -2.53
CA VAL A 55 -1.79 7.15 -2.28
C VAL A 55 -0.90 8.04 -3.14
N LYS A 56 0.08 8.68 -2.49
CA LYS A 56 1.08 9.51 -3.16
C LYS A 56 2.49 8.97 -2.92
N GLU A 57 3.36 9.18 -3.89
CA GLU A 57 4.79 9.02 -3.76
C GLU A 57 5.39 10.31 -3.18
N LEU A 58 6.19 10.19 -2.13
CA LEU A 58 6.94 11.28 -1.51
C LEU A 58 8.44 10.96 -1.58
N LYS A 59 9.22 11.86 -2.16
CA LYS A 59 10.68 11.74 -2.18
C LYS A 59 11.31 12.44 -0.98
N ARG A 60 12.52 12.03 -0.59
CA ARG A 60 13.30 12.69 0.47
C ARG A 60 13.47 14.18 0.16
N ALA A 61 13.44 15.00 1.22
CA ALA A 61 13.49 16.46 1.15
C ALA A 61 12.34 17.15 0.38
N GLN A 62 11.38 16.39 -0.14
CA GLN A 62 10.19 16.94 -0.78
C GLN A 62 9.16 17.34 0.29
N PRO A 63 8.52 18.52 0.18
CA PRO A 63 7.38 18.84 1.03
C PRO A 63 6.16 18.00 0.64
N LEU A 64 5.31 17.68 1.61
CA LEU A 64 4.09 16.89 1.39
C LEU A 64 3.17 17.47 0.31
N SER A 65 3.13 18.80 0.17
CA SER A 65 2.35 19.49 -0.86
C SER A 65 2.77 19.15 -2.29
N GLU A 66 4.01 18.72 -2.49
CA GLU A 66 4.54 18.35 -3.81
C GLU A 66 4.49 16.84 -4.07
N ALA A 67 4.08 16.03 -3.08
CA ALA A 67 3.96 14.58 -3.24
C ALA A 67 3.09 14.25 -4.47
N ARG A 68 3.54 13.29 -5.26
CA ARG A 68 2.92 12.93 -6.54
C ARG A 68 1.84 11.89 -6.32
N GLU A 69 0.63 12.17 -6.75
CA GLU A 69 -0.44 11.16 -6.76
C GLU A 69 -0.10 10.04 -7.74
N ILE A 70 -0.10 8.80 -7.23
CA ILE A 70 0.18 7.61 -8.03
C ILE A 70 -1.02 6.66 -8.08
N PHE A 71 -1.94 6.78 -7.13
CA PHE A 71 -3.16 5.98 -7.10
C PHE A 71 -4.27 6.66 -6.32
N ARG A 72 -5.49 6.51 -6.84
CA ARG A 72 -6.73 6.96 -6.23
C ARG A 72 -7.70 5.78 -6.17
N GLY A 73 -8.09 5.42 -4.94
CA GLY A 73 -9.14 4.45 -4.69
C GLY A 73 -10.53 5.07 -4.86
N GLU A 74 -11.51 4.57 -4.09
CA GLU A 74 -12.89 5.04 -4.14
C GLU A 74 -13.30 5.74 -2.84
N PRO A 75 -14.16 6.77 -2.90
CA PRO A 75 -14.60 7.51 -1.73
C PRO A 75 -15.60 6.72 -0.85
N THR A 76 -16.14 5.61 -1.33
CA THR A 76 -17.14 4.78 -0.65
C THR A 76 -16.55 3.58 0.10
N GLY A 77 -15.24 3.30 -0.07
CA GLY A 77 -14.55 2.21 0.63
C GLY A 77 -14.24 2.53 2.09
N ALA A 78 -13.69 1.55 2.80
CA ALA A 78 -13.21 1.75 4.17
C ALA A 78 -11.93 2.60 4.20
N GLN A 79 -10.89 2.20 3.46
CA GLN A 79 -9.64 2.96 3.28
C GLN A 79 -8.78 2.37 2.16
N THR A 80 -7.80 3.13 1.68
CA THR A 80 -6.71 2.60 0.84
C THR A 80 -5.42 2.61 1.64
N LEU A 81 -4.74 1.47 1.66
CA LEU A 81 -3.41 1.29 2.25
C LEU A 81 -2.38 1.11 1.14
N SER A 82 -1.16 1.58 1.36
CA SER A 82 -0.01 1.26 0.51
C SER A 82 0.57 -0.09 0.91
N PHE A 83 1.19 -0.80 -0.03
CA PHE A 83 2.04 -1.95 0.29
C PHE A 83 3.32 -1.93 -0.54
N VAL A 84 4.37 -2.48 0.06
CA VAL A 84 5.67 -2.68 -0.59
C VAL A 84 6.03 -4.15 -0.42
N LEU A 85 6.16 -4.87 -1.53
CA LEU A 85 6.61 -6.25 -1.51
C LEU A 85 8.13 -6.25 -1.62
N ARG A 86 8.78 -6.81 -0.60
CA ARG A 86 10.23 -6.91 -0.51
C ARG A 86 10.64 -8.38 -0.42
N ASP A 87 11.64 -8.77 -1.19
CA ASP A 87 12.20 -10.12 -1.11
C ASP A 87 13.24 -10.23 0.02
N SER A 88 13.77 -11.43 0.21
CA SER A 88 14.78 -11.73 1.24
C SER A 88 16.14 -11.06 1.01
N GLU A 89 16.40 -10.59 -0.21
CA GLU A 89 17.63 -9.86 -0.57
C GLU A 89 17.46 -8.34 -0.43
N GLY A 90 16.23 -7.89 -0.12
CA GLY A 90 15.89 -6.50 0.06
C GLY A 90 15.43 -5.80 -1.21
N HIS A 91 15.32 -6.49 -2.35
CA HIS A 91 14.78 -5.90 -3.56
C HIS A 91 13.28 -5.65 -3.43
N VAL A 92 12.78 -4.62 -4.11
CA VAL A 92 11.35 -4.28 -4.18
C VAL A 92 10.82 -4.60 -5.57
N PRO A 93 10.43 -5.86 -5.86
CA PRO A 93 9.92 -6.23 -7.18
C PRO A 93 8.52 -5.67 -7.47
N ALA A 94 7.77 -5.27 -6.44
CA ALA A 94 6.44 -4.70 -6.62
C ALA A 94 6.03 -3.79 -5.47
N ILE A 95 5.31 -2.72 -5.82
CA ILE A 95 4.63 -1.82 -4.89
C ILE A 95 3.18 -1.68 -5.33
N GLY A 96 2.31 -1.23 -4.43
CA GLY A 96 0.91 -1.10 -4.76
C GLY A 96 0.04 -0.52 -3.65
N ALA A 97 -1.26 -0.72 -3.81
CA ALA A 97 -2.25 -0.36 -2.82
C ALA A 97 -3.28 -1.48 -2.62
N ALA A 98 -3.70 -1.64 -1.36
CA ALA A 98 -4.86 -2.43 -0.98
C ALA A 98 -6.04 -1.48 -0.73
N ARG A 99 -7.08 -1.59 -1.54
CA ARG A 99 -8.36 -0.91 -1.31
C ARG A 99 -9.22 -1.77 -0.40
N MET A 100 -9.29 -1.40 0.87
CA MET A 100 -10.16 -2.02 1.86
C MET A 100 -11.60 -1.60 1.55
N ILE A 101 -12.43 -2.54 1.08
CA ILE A 101 -13.86 -2.32 0.85
C ILE A 101 -14.61 -2.45 2.18
N SER A 102 -14.26 -3.46 2.97
CA SER A 102 -14.77 -3.71 4.32
C SER A 102 -13.65 -4.27 5.21
N SER A 103 -13.98 -4.76 6.41
CA SER A 103 -13.03 -5.47 7.27
C SER A 103 -12.60 -6.84 6.72
N LEU A 104 -13.32 -7.40 5.74
CA LEU A 104 -13.08 -8.74 5.18
C LEU A 104 -12.82 -8.73 3.66
N GLU A 105 -13.15 -7.63 2.98
CA GLU A 105 -13.04 -7.53 1.53
C GLU A 105 -12.04 -6.45 1.13
N SER A 106 -11.09 -6.84 0.28
CA SER A 106 -10.05 -5.97 -0.25
C SER A 106 -9.87 -6.20 -1.75
N GLU A 107 -9.38 -5.17 -2.43
CA GLU A 107 -8.86 -5.29 -3.80
C GLU A 107 -7.42 -4.80 -3.84
N TYR A 108 -6.56 -5.56 -4.51
CA TYR A 108 -5.15 -5.22 -4.61
C TYR A 108 -4.83 -4.66 -5.99
N VAL A 109 -4.08 -3.57 -6.01
CA VAL A 109 -3.58 -2.93 -7.22
C VAL A 109 -2.07 -2.84 -7.11
N VAL A 110 -1.36 -3.38 -8.11
CA VAL A 110 0.10 -3.23 -8.24
C VAL A 110 0.38 -2.06 -9.17
N PHE A 111 1.32 -1.20 -8.80
CA PHE A 111 1.75 -0.08 -9.65
C PHE A 111 2.84 -0.55 -10.60
N ARG A 112 2.52 -0.62 -11.89
CA ARG A 112 3.52 -0.82 -12.94
C ARG A 112 3.99 0.53 -13.49
N PRO A 113 5.15 0.58 -14.17
CA PRO A 113 5.67 1.82 -14.75
C PRO A 113 4.69 2.51 -15.71
N ASP A 114 3.86 1.74 -16.42
CA ASP A 114 2.88 2.25 -17.38
C ASP A 114 1.53 2.58 -16.72
N ARG A 115 1.06 1.72 -15.80
CA ARG A 115 -0.24 1.89 -15.14
C ARG A 115 -0.41 1.08 -13.85
N PRO A 116 -1.34 1.48 -12.98
CA PRO A 116 -1.86 0.60 -11.95
C PRO A 116 -2.60 -0.61 -12.56
N VAL A 117 -2.36 -1.80 -12.03
CA VAL A 117 -3.00 -3.06 -12.46
C VAL A 117 -3.68 -3.72 -11.27
N LYS A 118 -5.01 -3.85 -11.34
CA LYS A 118 -5.78 -4.62 -10.36
C LYS A 118 -5.44 -6.11 -10.50
N LEU A 119 -5.11 -6.75 -9.40
CA LEU A 119 -4.87 -8.19 -9.35
C LEU A 119 -6.20 -8.95 -9.44
N ASN A 120 -6.20 -10.05 -10.19
CA ASN A 120 -7.34 -10.96 -10.27
C ASN A 120 -7.40 -11.87 -9.04
N LEU A 121 -7.59 -11.29 -7.86
CA LEU A 121 -7.76 -12.03 -6.61
C LEU A 121 -9.21 -11.94 -6.14
N PRO A 122 -9.75 -12.98 -5.48
CA PRO A 122 -11.01 -12.87 -4.74
C PRO A 122 -10.93 -11.77 -3.69
N LYS A 123 -12.07 -11.21 -3.30
CA LYS A 123 -12.10 -10.06 -2.39
C LYS A 123 -11.67 -10.44 -0.98
N LYS A 124 -11.88 -11.69 -0.57
CA LYS A 124 -11.46 -12.20 0.75
C LYS A 124 -10.06 -12.80 0.74
N ALA A 125 -9.30 -12.60 -0.33
CA ALA A 125 -7.92 -13.02 -0.39
C ALA A 125 -6.99 -12.02 0.35
N GLU A 126 -5.92 -12.54 0.92
CA GLU A 126 -4.89 -11.75 1.58
C GLU A 126 -3.54 -12.02 0.92
N ILE A 127 -2.81 -10.94 0.57
CA ILE A 127 -1.41 -11.07 0.17
C ILE A 127 -0.59 -11.33 1.44
N ALA A 128 -0.05 -12.53 1.59
CA ALA A 128 0.73 -12.91 2.74
C ALA A 128 2.17 -12.39 2.63
N THR A 129 2.86 -12.73 1.54
CA THR A 129 4.27 -12.34 1.33
C THR A 129 4.71 -12.61 -0.11
N LEU A 130 5.96 -12.27 -0.41
CA LEU A 130 6.67 -12.70 -1.61
C LEU A 130 7.74 -13.74 -1.23
N ALA A 131 7.73 -14.90 -1.87
CA ALA A 131 8.73 -15.95 -1.65
C ALA A 131 9.21 -16.52 -2.99
N CYS A 132 10.52 -16.56 -3.19
CA CYS A 132 11.16 -17.09 -4.41
C CYS A 132 10.55 -16.53 -5.70
N GLY A 133 10.39 -15.21 -5.78
CA GLY A 133 9.81 -14.51 -6.93
C GLY A 133 8.31 -14.75 -7.16
N ARG A 134 7.60 -15.37 -6.20
CA ARG A 134 6.17 -15.68 -6.29
C ARG A 134 5.39 -14.99 -5.17
N LEU A 135 4.23 -14.45 -5.52
CA LEU A 135 3.29 -13.91 -4.56
C LEU A 135 2.57 -15.05 -3.85
N LEU A 136 2.65 -15.09 -2.53
CA LEU A 136 1.88 -16.01 -1.71
C LEU A 136 0.59 -15.32 -1.29
N VAL A 137 -0.53 -15.97 -1.59
CA VAL A 137 -1.87 -15.46 -1.32
C VAL A 137 -2.61 -16.48 -0.46
N LYS A 138 -3.19 -16.01 0.64
CA LYS A 138 -4.11 -16.77 1.46
C LYS A 138 -5.53 -16.57 0.95
N LEU A 139 -6.28 -17.65 0.82
CA LEU A 139 -7.67 -17.64 0.35
C LEU A 139 -8.62 -17.98 1.49
N GLU A 140 -9.68 -17.19 1.64
CA GLU A 140 -10.82 -17.45 2.52
C GLU A 140 -12.11 -17.76 1.73
N GLU A 141 -12.00 -17.84 0.40
CA GLU A 141 -13.07 -18.24 -0.53
C GLU A 141 -12.48 -18.97 -1.75
N ASP A 142 -13.33 -19.71 -2.46
CA ASP A 142 -12.94 -20.40 -3.70
C ASP A 142 -12.49 -19.39 -4.77
N TRP A 143 -11.45 -19.74 -5.54
CA TRP A 143 -10.90 -18.88 -6.59
C TRP A 143 -10.78 -19.64 -7.91
N THR A 144 -11.35 -19.06 -8.97
CA THR A 144 -11.25 -19.58 -10.35
C THR A 144 -10.69 -18.48 -11.25
N PRO A 145 -9.35 -18.29 -11.32
CA PRO A 145 -8.75 -17.23 -12.13
C PRO A 145 -8.90 -17.41 -13.64
N SER A 146 -9.10 -18.65 -14.10
CA SER A 146 -9.38 -19.02 -15.49
C SER A 146 -10.20 -20.30 -15.53
N GLU A 147 -10.70 -20.70 -16.70
CA GLU A 147 -11.55 -21.91 -16.85
C GLU A 147 -10.88 -23.19 -16.30
N ASP A 148 -9.55 -23.31 -16.49
CA ASP A 148 -8.77 -24.51 -16.16
C ASP A 148 -8.14 -24.51 -14.77
N ILE A 149 -8.14 -23.37 -14.06
CA ILE A 149 -7.44 -23.24 -12.77
C ILE A 149 -8.43 -22.94 -11.67
N ARG A 150 -8.43 -23.78 -10.62
CA ARG A 150 -9.29 -23.63 -9.45
C ARG A 150 -8.52 -23.86 -8.16
N PHE A 151 -8.73 -23.00 -7.17
CA PHE A 151 -8.18 -23.10 -5.82
C PHE A 151 -9.30 -23.06 -4.79
N ARG A 152 -9.11 -23.78 -3.68
CA ARG A 152 -10.00 -23.77 -2.53
C ARG A 152 -9.22 -23.41 -1.26
N PRO A 153 -9.83 -22.73 -0.29
CA PRO A 153 -9.21 -22.51 1.01
C PRO A 153 -8.77 -23.82 1.68
N ALA A 154 -7.66 -23.78 2.41
CA ALA A 154 -7.29 -24.89 3.29
C ALA A 154 -8.33 -24.99 4.42
N ARG A 155 -8.76 -26.21 4.75
CA ARG A 155 -9.64 -26.48 5.90
C ARG A 155 -8.87 -26.47 7.21
#